data_AF-A0A7S1GMS5-F1
#
_entry.id   AF-A0A7S1GMS5-F1
#
_cell.length_a   1.000
_cell.length_b   1.000
_cell.length_c   1.000
_cell.angle_alpha   90.00
_cell.angle_beta   90.00
_cell.angle_gamma   90.00
#
_symmetry.space_group_name_H-M   'P 1'
#
loop_
_entity.id
_entity.type
_entity.pdbx_description
1 polymer ?
#
loop_
_entity_poly.entity_id
_entity_poly.type
_entity_poly.pdbx_seq_one_letter_code
_entity_poly.pdbx_strand_id
1 'polypeptide(L)'
;GLSGGKIIMPLNINNGGANGGASSSYFEVNVFKETFKFNAAHFVAYPGFRERLHGHNYLVSIRLIGSKKIASLGYLLDFGAVKAVTRKVCRDLNEHFLCPALSDVMDITYSTDENNREEVEIVCEDGSRFVFPKNDCIILPVVHVSTEELTIYLYGKILDGLKADELRSRGIHTMEVTVAEAAGQEGTFRFPIPSEADMKAESLFDVRRYLEDAETEEGQQPTTNGDNNHENDTKTSTAIAPKDGLSTQLQALADAINKGALELQSAPVTAADLEKLIAPN
;
A
#
# COMPACT_ATOMS: atom_id res chain seq x y z
N GLY A 1 40.43 12.36 -44.03
CA GLY A 1 41.17 11.85 -42.85
C GLY A 1 40.18 11.59 -41.75
N LEU A 2 40.25 10.44 -41.09
CA LEU A 2 39.38 10.09 -39.95
C LEU A 2 40.06 10.58 -38.67
N SER A 3 39.43 11.51 -37.94
CA SER A 3 39.93 11.93 -36.62
C SER A 3 39.62 10.85 -35.59
N GLY A 4 40.66 10.26 -35.00
CA GLY A 4 40.53 9.11 -34.11
C GLY A 4 39.74 9.41 -32.84
N GLY A 5 38.74 8.58 -32.55
CA GLY A 5 38.11 8.51 -31.23
C GLY A 5 39.14 8.07 -30.18
N LYS A 6 39.25 8.84 -29.10
CA LYS A 6 40.25 8.61 -28.04
C LYS A 6 39.76 7.50 -27.12
N ILE A 7 40.19 6.26 -27.37
CA ILE A 7 39.93 5.12 -26.46
C ILE A 7 40.63 5.41 -25.13
N ILE A 8 39.85 5.60 -24.06
CA ILE A 8 40.39 5.70 -22.70
C ILE A 8 40.67 4.27 -22.23
N MET A 9 41.94 3.87 -22.31
CA MET A 9 42.41 2.62 -21.70
C MET A 9 42.19 2.69 -20.18
N PRO A 10 41.66 1.63 -19.53
CA PRO A 10 41.58 1.60 -18.08
C PRO A 10 42.99 1.61 -17.47
N LEU A 11 43.16 2.38 -16.40
CA LEU A 11 44.39 2.37 -15.60
C LEU A 11 44.63 0.96 -15.06
N ASN A 12 45.83 0.43 -15.31
CA ASN A 12 46.23 -0.87 -14.79
C ASN A 12 46.55 -0.76 -13.29
N ILE A 13 45.54 -0.95 -12.44
CA ILE A 13 45.68 -0.92 -10.98
C ILE A 13 46.35 -2.22 -10.53
N ASN A 14 47.68 -2.20 -10.47
CA ASN A 14 48.49 -3.32 -10.04
C ASN A 14 48.40 -3.46 -8.51
N ASN A 15 47.38 -4.19 -8.02
CA ASN A 15 47.10 -4.27 -6.60
C ASN A 15 48.01 -5.30 -5.91
N GLY A 16 49.07 -4.80 -5.26
CA GLY A 16 49.91 -5.59 -4.36
C GLY A 16 49.08 -6.18 -3.19
N GLY A 17 49.45 -7.38 -2.74
CA GLY A 17 48.57 -8.20 -1.91
C GLY A 17 48.28 -7.68 -0.50
N ALA A 18 47.03 -7.87 -0.06
CA ALA A 18 46.63 -7.92 1.34
C ALA A 18 45.45 -8.91 1.50
N ASN A 19 45.32 -9.52 2.69
CA ASN A 19 44.46 -10.67 2.98
C ASN A 19 43.02 -10.63 2.41
N GLY A 20 42.62 -11.74 1.78
CA GLY A 20 41.35 -11.88 1.08
C GLY A 20 40.14 -12.10 1.98
N GLY A 21 39.56 -11.01 2.50
CA GLY A 21 38.11 -10.91 2.64
C GLY A 21 37.50 -10.48 1.31
N ALA A 22 36.81 -11.36 0.60
CA ALA A 22 36.30 -11.07 -0.74
C ALA A 22 35.15 -10.05 -0.71
N SER A 23 35.48 -8.77 -0.89
CA SER A 23 34.53 -7.65 -1.00
C SER A 23 33.35 -8.02 -1.89
N SER A 24 32.13 -7.96 -1.31
CA SER A 24 30.89 -8.25 -2.00
C SER A 24 30.29 -6.97 -2.58
N SER A 25 30.62 -6.65 -3.82
CA SER A 25 29.79 -5.75 -4.64
C SER A 25 28.54 -6.49 -5.07
N TYR A 26 27.37 -5.87 -4.92
CA TYR A 26 26.12 -6.30 -5.57
C TYR A 26 25.76 -5.28 -6.65
N PHE A 27 25.01 -5.70 -7.66
CA PHE A 27 24.43 -4.78 -8.63
C PHE A 27 22.95 -4.60 -8.34
N GLU A 28 22.52 -3.35 -8.28
CA GLU A 28 21.12 -2.98 -8.19
C GLU A 28 20.73 -2.24 -9.47
N VAL A 29 19.52 -2.50 -9.97
CA VAL A 29 18.88 -1.65 -10.96
C VAL A 29 17.50 -1.22 -10.45
N ASN A 30 17.27 0.10 -10.40
CA ASN A 30 15.96 0.67 -10.11
C ASN A 30 15.31 1.17 -11.42
N VAL A 31 14.04 0.83 -11.63
CA VAL A 31 13.25 1.20 -12.80
C VAL A 31 11.98 1.92 -12.33
N PHE A 32 12.00 3.25 -12.51
CA PHE A 32 10.87 4.13 -12.28
C PHE A 32 10.55 4.94 -13.55
N LYS A 33 9.26 5.09 -13.87
CA LYS A 33 8.75 5.92 -14.97
C LYS A 33 7.33 6.41 -14.66
N GLU A 34 7.01 7.61 -15.14
CA GLU A 34 5.65 8.18 -15.13
C GLU A 34 4.59 7.28 -15.80
N THR A 35 5.01 6.35 -16.68
CA THR A 35 4.11 5.37 -17.31
C THR A 35 3.83 4.14 -16.45
N PHE A 36 4.45 4.02 -15.27
CA PHE A 36 4.19 2.97 -14.29
C PHE A 36 3.16 3.48 -13.28
N LYS A 37 1.98 3.81 -13.79
CA LYS A 37 0.91 4.38 -12.99
C LYS A 37 -0.43 3.76 -13.34
N PHE A 38 -1.33 3.76 -12.38
CA PHE A 38 -2.73 3.43 -12.56
C PHE A 38 -3.58 4.35 -11.70
N ASN A 39 -4.61 4.92 -12.30
CA ASN A 39 -5.57 5.75 -11.59
C ASN A 39 -6.72 4.83 -11.15
N ALA A 40 -7.02 4.73 -9.85
CA ALA A 40 -8.05 3.81 -9.38
C ALA A 40 -8.81 4.36 -8.17
N ALA A 41 -10.07 3.92 -8.03
CA ALA A 41 -10.92 4.22 -6.89
C ALA A 41 -10.83 3.11 -5.84
N HIS A 42 -10.91 3.46 -4.57
CA HIS A 42 -10.89 2.50 -3.46
C HIS A 42 -11.48 3.09 -2.17
N PHE A 43 -11.64 2.24 -1.16
CA PHE A 43 -11.68 2.62 0.24
C PHE A 43 -11.24 1.43 1.10
N VAL A 44 -10.56 1.72 2.20
CA VAL A 44 -10.17 0.79 3.24
C VAL A 44 -11.23 0.75 4.36
N ALA A 45 -11.51 -0.45 4.84
CA ALA A 45 -12.25 -0.70 6.08
C ALA A 45 -11.54 -1.79 6.88
N TYR A 46 -11.61 -1.69 8.20
CA TYR A 46 -11.12 -2.65 9.19
C TYR A 46 -12.05 -2.56 10.43
N PRO A 47 -12.01 -3.50 11.40
CA PRO A 47 -13.05 -3.58 12.43
C PRO A 47 -13.34 -2.26 13.16
N GLY A 48 -14.57 -1.76 13.03
CA GLY A 48 -15.03 -0.50 13.60
C GLY A 48 -14.66 0.77 12.82
N PHE A 49 -14.08 0.67 11.62
CA PHE A 49 -13.68 1.81 10.78
C PHE A 49 -13.90 1.56 9.29
N ARG A 50 -14.32 2.60 8.57
CA ARG A 50 -14.46 2.61 7.12
C ARG A 50 -14.21 4.02 6.61
N GLU A 51 -13.21 4.23 5.75
CA GLU A 51 -12.97 5.54 5.14
C GLU A 51 -13.93 5.80 3.97
N ARG A 52 -14.07 7.06 3.51
CA ARG A 52 -14.95 7.38 2.37
C ARG A 52 -14.35 6.90 1.04
N LEU A 53 -15.20 6.44 0.11
CA LEU A 53 -14.82 6.18 -1.28
C LEU A 53 -14.11 7.39 -1.89
N HIS A 54 -12.91 7.16 -2.40
CA HIS A 54 -12.08 8.14 -3.10
C HIS A 54 -11.20 7.42 -4.12
N GLY A 55 -10.07 8.00 -4.53
CA GLY A 55 -9.12 7.35 -5.43
C GLY A 55 -7.79 8.08 -5.56
N HIS A 56 -6.80 7.39 -6.12
CA HIS A 56 -5.42 7.85 -6.26
C HIS A 56 -4.88 7.68 -7.68
N ASN A 57 -3.80 8.40 -7.97
CA ASN A 57 -2.95 8.17 -9.14
C ASN A 57 -1.73 7.37 -8.68
N TYR A 58 -1.91 6.07 -8.44
CA TYR A 58 -0.86 5.21 -7.91
C TYR A 58 0.36 5.16 -8.84
N LEU A 59 1.56 5.18 -8.27
CA LEU A 59 2.84 5.05 -8.97
C LEU A 59 3.58 3.81 -8.50
N VAL A 60 4.15 3.05 -9.44
CA VAL A 60 4.87 1.80 -9.16
C VAL A 60 6.33 1.92 -9.54
N SER A 61 7.24 1.47 -8.67
CA SER A 61 8.68 1.39 -8.92
C SER A 61 9.20 -0.03 -8.65
N ILE A 62 10.17 -0.48 -9.45
CA ILE A 62 10.74 -1.83 -9.36
C ILE A 62 12.25 -1.74 -9.22
N ARG A 63 12.77 -2.31 -8.14
CA ARG A 63 14.20 -2.46 -7.89
C ARG A 63 14.57 -3.94 -7.91
N LEU A 64 15.61 -4.29 -8.66
CA LEU A 64 16.13 -5.65 -8.79
C LEU A 64 17.56 -5.70 -8.28
N ILE A 65 17.85 -6.65 -7.39
CA ILE A 65 19.16 -6.83 -6.76
C ILE A 65 19.75 -8.15 -7.22
N GLY A 66 20.98 -8.09 -7.71
CA GLY A 66 21.67 -9.22 -8.31
C GLY A 66 23.12 -9.40 -7.85
N SER A 67 23.62 -10.60 -8.16
CA SER A 67 24.89 -11.13 -7.68
C SER A 67 26.13 -10.38 -8.18
N LYS A 68 27.30 -10.78 -7.65
CA LYS A 68 28.56 -10.03 -7.74
C LYS A 68 29.15 -9.82 -9.14
N LYS A 69 28.57 -10.42 -10.18
CA LYS A 69 29.00 -10.28 -11.57
C LYS A 69 27.79 -10.00 -12.44
N ILE A 70 27.82 -8.90 -13.20
CA ILE A 70 26.91 -8.70 -14.33
C ILE A 70 27.06 -9.87 -15.32
N ALA A 71 25.98 -10.20 -16.03
CA ALA A 71 26.02 -11.20 -17.08
C ALA A 71 27.04 -10.81 -18.17
N SER A 72 27.48 -11.78 -18.97
CA SER A 72 28.43 -11.55 -20.09
C SER A 72 27.96 -10.50 -21.11
N LEU A 73 26.67 -10.16 -21.10
CA LEU A 73 26.03 -9.13 -21.92
C LEU A 73 26.17 -7.70 -21.35
N GLY A 74 26.76 -7.51 -20.17
CA GLY A 74 27.04 -6.19 -19.57
C GLY A 74 25.90 -5.57 -18.76
N TYR A 75 24.76 -6.25 -18.62
CA TYR A 75 23.59 -5.78 -17.87
C TYR A 75 23.09 -6.86 -16.90
N LEU A 76 22.39 -6.43 -15.84
CA LEU A 76 21.71 -7.35 -14.92
C LEU A 76 20.39 -7.86 -15.54
N LEU A 77 19.58 -6.95 -16.07
CA LEU A 77 18.37 -7.24 -16.85
C LEU A 77 18.19 -6.15 -17.92
N ASP A 78 17.51 -6.47 -19.02
CA ASP A 78 17.06 -5.44 -19.96
C ASP A 78 15.89 -4.64 -19.34
N PHE A 79 16.07 -3.32 -19.23
CA PHE A 79 15.02 -2.41 -18.81
C PHE A 79 13.76 -2.49 -19.69
N GLY A 80 13.87 -2.94 -20.94
CA GLY A 80 12.74 -3.22 -21.83
C GLY A 80 11.74 -4.20 -21.24
N ALA A 81 12.22 -5.31 -20.65
CA ALA A 81 11.39 -6.34 -20.03
C ALA A 81 10.61 -5.77 -18.83
N VAL A 82 11.31 -5.11 -17.89
CA VAL A 82 10.68 -4.47 -16.71
C VAL A 82 9.65 -3.43 -17.13
N LYS A 83 9.97 -2.59 -18.11
CA LYS A 83 9.05 -1.57 -18.64
C LYS A 83 7.81 -2.16 -19.30
N ALA A 84 7.94 -3.29 -20.00
CA ALA A 84 6.83 -3.95 -20.67
C ALA A 84 5.87 -4.59 -19.64
N VAL A 85 6.43 -5.37 -18.70
CA VAL A 85 5.67 -6.06 -17.64
C VAL A 85 4.99 -5.06 -16.72
N THR A 86 5.74 -4.14 -16.10
CA THR A 86 5.18 -3.16 -15.14
C THR A 86 4.07 -2.33 -15.76
N ARG A 87 4.29 -1.81 -16.98
CA ARG A 87 3.24 -1.04 -17.68
C ARG A 87 2.04 -1.90 -18.02
N LYS A 88 2.19 -3.21 -18.25
CA LYS A 88 1.03 -4.10 -18.45
C LYS A 88 0.23 -4.19 -17.15
N VAL A 89 0.87 -4.58 -16.05
CA VAL A 89 0.22 -4.74 -14.74
C VAL A 89 -0.49 -3.45 -14.32
N CYS A 90 0.14 -2.28 -14.48
CA CYS A 90 -0.51 -1.00 -14.18
C CYS A 90 -1.74 -0.74 -15.08
N ARG A 91 -1.65 -1.00 -16.40
CA ARG A 91 -2.82 -0.84 -17.30
C ARG A 91 -3.96 -1.78 -16.93
N ASP A 92 -3.67 -2.98 -16.45
CA ASP A 92 -4.68 -3.96 -16.04
C ASP A 92 -5.47 -3.52 -14.78
N LEU A 93 -5.00 -2.49 -14.05
CA LEU A 93 -5.66 -1.90 -12.87
C LEU A 93 -6.22 -0.48 -13.10
N ASN A 94 -5.87 0.16 -14.21
CA ASN A 94 -6.17 1.58 -14.45
C ASN A 94 -7.65 1.80 -14.78
N GLU A 95 -8.26 2.86 -14.25
CA GLU A 95 -9.66 3.29 -14.46
C GLU A 95 -10.72 2.32 -13.90
N HIS A 96 -10.42 1.64 -12.79
CA HIS A 96 -11.35 0.75 -12.08
C HIS A 96 -11.48 1.11 -10.59
N PHE A 97 -12.52 0.60 -9.95
CA PHE A 97 -12.60 0.41 -8.49
C PHE A 97 -11.86 -0.87 -8.10
N LEU A 98 -11.00 -0.80 -7.08
CA LEU A 98 -10.29 -1.95 -6.53
C LEU A 98 -11.09 -2.55 -5.38
N CYS A 99 -11.50 -3.81 -5.53
CA CYS A 99 -12.39 -4.49 -4.59
C CYS A 99 -11.61 -5.57 -3.80
N PRO A 100 -11.50 -5.46 -2.46
CA PRO A 100 -10.72 -6.38 -1.63
C PRO A 100 -11.50 -7.67 -1.32
N ALA A 101 -11.35 -8.69 -2.17
CA ALA A 101 -12.16 -9.90 -2.13
C ALA A 101 -11.98 -10.78 -0.89
N LEU A 102 -10.95 -10.52 -0.06
CA LEU A 102 -10.64 -11.27 1.16
C LEU A 102 -10.89 -10.45 2.43
N SER A 103 -11.52 -9.27 2.31
CA SER A 103 -11.90 -8.42 3.44
C SER A 103 -12.75 -9.19 4.45
N ASP A 104 -12.49 -8.97 5.74
CA ASP A 104 -13.19 -9.56 6.87
C ASP A 104 -14.36 -8.69 7.40
N VAL A 105 -14.44 -7.44 6.94
CA VAL A 105 -15.43 -6.43 7.38
C VAL A 105 -16.33 -5.88 6.26
N MET A 106 -16.20 -6.42 5.04
CA MET A 106 -17.07 -6.12 3.90
C MET A 106 -17.76 -7.39 3.41
N ASP A 107 -19.09 -7.38 3.36
CA ASP A 107 -19.85 -8.41 2.64
C ASP A 107 -19.88 -8.04 1.15
N ILE A 108 -19.15 -8.80 0.33
CA ILE A 108 -18.97 -8.57 -1.10
C ILE A 108 -19.72 -9.65 -1.87
N THR A 109 -20.80 -9.26 -2.53
CA THR A 109 -21.67 -10.17 -3.29
C THR A 109 -21.72 -9.80 -4.77
N TYR A 110 -22.02 -10.80 -5.60
CA TYR A 110 -22.20 -10.65 -7.04
C TYR A 110 -23.67 -10.79 -7.36
N SER A 111 -24.24 -9.76 -7.95
CA SER A 111 -25.67 -9.68 -8.24
C SER A 111 -25.91 -9.32 -9.71
N THR A 112 -27.17 -9.14 -10.07
CA THR A 112 -27.58 -8.78 -11.43
C THR A 112 -28.81 -7.90 -11.35
N ASP A 113 -28.79 -6.78 -12.08
CA ASP A 113 -29.88 -5.80 -12.06
C ASP A 113 -31.11 -6.26 -12.87
N GLU A 114 -32.17 -5.45 -12.85
CA GLU A 114 -33.41 -5.68 -13.62
C GLU A 114 -33.21 -5.80 -15.14
N ASN A 115 -32.04 -5.39 -15.66
CA ASN A 115 -31.67 -5.40 -17.08
C ASN A 115 -30.64 -6.50 -17.44
N ASN A 116 -30.43 -7.48 -16.55
CA ASN A 116 -29.42 -8.54 -16.68
C ASN A 116 -27.96 -8.05 -16.75
N ARG A 117 -27.62 -6.92 -16.12
CA ARG A 117 -26.24 -6.40 -16.00
C ARG A 117 -25.60 -6.91 -14.72
N GLU A 118 -24.38 -7.45 -14.82
CA GLU A 118 -23.65 -7.95 -13.65
C GLU A 118 -23.14 -6.81 -12.76
N GLU A 119 -23.36 -6.94 -11.45
CA GLU A 119 -23.00 -5.94 -10.43
C GLU A 119 -22.15 -6.57 -9.32
N VAL A 120 -21.33 -5.74 -8.68
CA VAL A 120 -20.64 -6.03 -7.41
C VAL A 120 -21.28 -5.16 -6.34
N GLU A 121 -21.87 -5.79 -5.34
CA GLU A 121 -22.48 -5.14 -4.18
C GLU A 121 -21.59 -5.31 -2.95
N ILE A 122 -21.38 -4.23 -2.21
CA ILE A 122 -20.53 -4.19 -1.02
C ILE A 122 -21.33 -3.58 0.13
N VAL A 123 -21.47 -4.32 1.23
CA VAL A 123 -22.09 -3.85 2.47
C VAL A 123 -21.03 -3.83 3.58
N CYS A 124 -20.90 -2.70 4.27
CA CYS A 124 -19.93 -2.50 5.35
C CYS A 124 -20.57 -2.65 6.74
N GLU A 125 -19.76 -2.81 7.80
CA GLU A 125 -20.22 -2.90 9.20
C GLU A 125 -21.13 -1.74 9.65
N ASP A 126 -20.92 -0.53 9.11
CA ASP A 126 -21.74 0.66 9.40
C ASP A 126 -23.10 0.68 8.67
N GLY A 127 -23.42 -0.38 7.91
CA GLY A 127 -24.63 -0.50 7.11
C GLY A 127 -24.59 0.29 5.80
N SER A 128 -23.47 0.94 5.47
CA SER A 128 -23.31 1.59 4.16
C SER A 128 -23.23 0.54 3.04
N ARG A 129 -23.84 0.89 1.90
CA ARG A 129 -23.99 0.00 0.73
C ARG A 129 -23.49 0.69 -0.53
N PHE A 130 -22.63 -0.01 -1.27
CA PHE A 130 -22.11 0.41 -2.56
C PHE A 130 -22.49 -0.64 -3.61
N VAL A 131 -22.78 -0.19 -4.83
CA VAL A 131 -23.03 -1.06 -5.99
C VAL A 131 -22.29 -0.48 -7.17
N PHE A 132 -21.52 -1.33 -7.85
CA PHE A 132 -20.74 -0.98 -9.03
C PHE A 132 -21.04 -1.95 -10.18
N PRO A 133 -21.03 -1.51 -11.44
CA PRO A 133 -20.98 -2.43 -12.57
C PRO A 133 -19.76 -3.33 -12.44
N LYS A 134 -19.91 -4.65 -12.61
CA LYS A 134 -18.82 -5.61 -12.41
C LYS A 134 -17.59 -5.34 -13.30
N ASN A 135 -17.81 -4.77 -14.49
CA ASN A 135 -16.74 -4.40 -15.42
C ASN A 135 -15.94 -3.15 -14.98
N ASP A 136 -16.46 -2.35 -14.06
CA ASP A 136 -15.78 -1.19 -13.48
C ASP A 136 -14.95 -1.59 -12.24
N CYS A 137 -14.99 -2.88 -11.84
CA CYS A 137 -14.28 -3.41 -10.67
C CYS A 137 -13.15 -4.35 -11.06
N ILE A 138 -12.00 -4.23 -10.38
CA ILE A 138 -11.00 -5.30 -10.29
C ILE A 138 -11.12 -5.97 -8.93
N ILE A 139 -11.51 -7.24 -8.95
CA ILE A 139 -11.56 -8.11 -7.77
C ILE A 139 -10.14 -8.55 -7.43
N LEU A 140 -9.61 -8.07 -6.30
CA LEU A 140 -8.25 -8.34 -5.84
C LEU A 140 -8.25 -9.36 -4.69
N PRO A 141 -7.35 -10.36 -4.68
CA PRO A 141 -7.18 -11.31 -3.58
C PRO A 141 -6.38 -10.68 -2.42
N VAL A 142 -6.96 -9.62 -1.83
CA VAL A 142 -6.38 -8.81 -0.74
C VAL A 142 -7.46 -8.58 0.32
N VAL A 143 -7.04 -8.38 1.57
CA VAL A 143 -7.92 -8.07 2.71
C VAL A 143 -8.24 -6.57 2.72
N HIS A 144 -7.23 -5.73 2.43
CA HIS A 144 -7.36 -4.28 2.29
C HIS A 144 -6.74 -3.80 0.98
N VAL A 145 -7.23 -2.68 0.43
CA VAL A 145 -6.57 -1.97 -0.68
C VAL A 145 -5.56 -0.95 -0.13
N SER A 146 -4.70 -1.39 0.79
CA SER A 146 -3.59 -0.58 1.31
C SER A 146 -2.42 -0.54 0.33
N THR A 147 -1.51 0.44 0.46
CA THR A 147 -0.28 0.45 -0.36
C THR A 147 0.57 -0.80 -0.13
N GLU A 148 0.55 -1.30 1.10
CA GLU A 148 1.29 -2.46 1.59
C GLU A 148 0.80 -3.74 0.93
N GLU A 149 -0.51 -4.03 0.97
CA GLU A 149 -1.07 -5.22 0.29
C GLU A 149 -0.96 -5.11 -1.23
N LEU A 150 -1.13 -3.91 -1.79
CA LEU A 150 -0.90 -3.66 -3.22
C LEU A 150 0.56 -3.95 -3.62
N THR A 151 1.56 -3.67 -2.78
CA THR A 151 2.96 -4.01 -3.11
C THR A 151 3.21 -5.52 -3.17
N ILE A 152 2.56 -6.31 -2.30
CA ILE A 152 2.65 -7.78 -2.30
C ILE A 152 1.95 -8.35 -3.53
N TYR A 153 0.71 -7.91 -3.81
CA TYR A 153 -0.04 -8.31 -5.00
C TYR A 153 0.71 -7.98 -6.30
N LEU A 154 1.24 -6.75 -6.40
CA LEU A 154 1.99 -6.30 -7.58
C LEU A 154 3.34 -7.00 -7.71
N TYR A 155 4.01 -7.36 -6.61
CA TYR A 155 5.19 -8.23 -6.65
C TYR A 155 4.86 -9.56 -7.35
N GLY A 156 3.78 -10.23 -6.96
CA GLY A 156 3.33 -11.46 -7.61
C GLY A 156 3.08 -11.27 -9.11
N LYS A 157 2.29 -10.25 -9.49
CA LYS A 157 1.98 -9.97 -10.90
C LYS A 157 3.18 -9.56 -11.75
N ILE A 158 4.16 -8.86 -11.17
CA ILE A 158 5.39 -8.47 -11.85
C ILE A 158 6.33 -9.67 -11.98
N LEU A 159 6.43 -10.53 -10.96
CA LEU A 159 7.20 -11.76 -11.02
C LEU A 159 6.64 -12.75 -12.06
N ASP A 160 5.32 -12.89 -12.12
CA ASP A 160 4.62 -13.67 -13.16
C ASP A 160 4.97 -13.21 -14.57
N GLY A 161 5.16 -11.90 -14.78
CA GLY A 161 5.54 -11.34 -16.06
C GLY A 161 7.05 -11.47 -16.37
N LEU A 162 7.91 -11.30 -15.36
CA LEU A 162 9.37 -11.34 -15.50
C LEU A 162 9.98 -12.75 -15.46
N LYS A 163 9.23 -13.74 -14.94
CA LYS A 163 9.61 -15.14 -14.71
C LYS A 163 10.76 -15.30 -13.70
N ALA A 164 10.46 -15.95 -12.57
CA ALA A 164 11.42 -16.21 -11.50
C ALA A 164 12.70 -16.90 -12.02
N ASP A 165 12.57 -17.89 -12.91
CA ASP A 165 13.70 -18.62 -13.47
C ASP A 165 14.58 -17.75 -14.40
N GLU A 166 13.99 -16.83 -15.17
CA GLU A 166 14.78 -15.90 -15.99
C GLU A 166 15.59 -14.96 -15.08
N LEU A 167 14.94 -14.38 -14.06
CA LEU A 167 15.61 -13.52 -13.07
C LEU A 167 16.76 -14.27 -12.38
N ARG A 168 16.52 -15.49 -11.90
CA ARG A 168 17.54 -16.32 -11.22
C ARG A 168 18.65 -16.76 -12.16
N SER A 169 18.36 -17.07 -13.42
CA SER A 169 19.40 -17.39 -14.44
C SER A 169 20.37 -16.22 -14.69
N ARG A 170 19.90 -14.98 -14.49
CA ARG A 170 20.69 -13.74 -14.56
C ARG A 170 21.38 -13.39 -13.23
N GLY A 171 21.22 -14.22 -12.20
CA GLY A 171 21.77 -13.99 -10.87
C GLY A 171 21.03 -12.93 -10.05
N ILE A 172 19.80 -12.57 -10.43
CA ILE A 172 18.91 -11.70 -9.65
C ILE A 172 18.29 -12.56 -8.53
N HIS A 173 18.47 -12.12 -7.29
CA HIS A 173 18.06 -12.89 -6.11
C HIS A 173 17.00 -12.18 -5.27
N THR A 174 16.75 -10.90 -5.50
CA THR A 174 15.72 -10.13 -4.78
C THR A 174 15.06 -9.13 -5.72
N MET A 175 13.74 -9.01 -5.61
CA MET A 175 12.96 -7.91 -6.18
C MET A 175 12.36 -7.07 -5.05
N GLU A 176 12.19 -5.80 -5.32
CA GLU A 176 11.45 -4.85 -4.51
C GLU A 176 10.44 -4.13 -5.41
N VAL A 177 9.21 -4.03 -4.90
CA VAL A 177 8.12 -3.28 -5.52
C VAL A 177 7.66 -2.20 -4.54
N THR A 178 7.69 -0.95 -4.99
CA THR A 178 7.18 0.21 -4.26
C THR A 178 5.90 0.69 -4.92
N VAL A 179 4.89 1.03 -4.13
CA VAL A 179 3.63 1.64 -4.56
C VAL A 179 3.41 2.92 -3.78
N ALA A 180 3.36 4.04 -4.48
CA ALA A 180 3.02 5.34 -3.90
C ALA A 180 1.58 5.70 -4.26
N GLU A 181 0.75 6.02 -3.27
CA GLU A 181 -0.63 6.51 -3.45
C GLU A 181 -0.68 8.05 -3.59
N ALA A 182 0.31 8.73 -3.01
CA ALA A 182 0.51 10.16 -3.13
C ALA A 182 2.01 10.51 -3.00
N ALA A 183 2.37 11.77 -3.29
CA ALA A 183 3.75 12.22 -3.18
C ALA A 183 4.23 12.19 -1.71
N GLY A 184 5.19 11.31 -1.42
CA GLY A 184 5.72 11.10 -0.06
C GLY A 184 4.99 10.05 0.79
N GLN A 185 4.01 9.34 0.22
CA GLN A 185 3.27 8.26 0.87
C GLN A 185 3.39 6.99 0.01
N GLU A 186 4.26 6.07 0.44
CA GLU A 186 4.58 4.85 -0.31
C GLU A 186 4.78 3.61 0.57
N GLY A 187 4.16 2.51 0.18
CA GLY A 187 4.45 1.17 0.68
C GLY A 187 5.57 0.53 -0.15
N THR A 188 6.38 -0.34 0.45
CA THR A 188 7.43 -1.09 -0.26
C THR A 188 7.55 -2.52 0.24
N PHE A 189 7.41 -3.49 -0.66
CA PHE A 189 7.63 -4.91 -0.38
C PHE A 189 8.88 -5.41 -1.11
N ARG A 190 9.84 -5.96 -0.35
CA ARG A 190 11.10 -6.52 -0.85
C ARG A 190 11.20 -7.98 -0.46
N PHE A 191 11.27 -8.87 -1.46
CA PHE A 191 11.26 -10.32 -1.23
C PHE A 191 12.24 -11.07 -2.15
N PRO A 192 12.89 -12.15 -1.66
CA PRO A 192 13.76 -12.99 -2.49
C PRO A 192 13.02 -13.55 -3.71
N ILE A 193 13.72 -13.67 -4.85
CA ILE A 193 13.14 -14.34 -6.02
C ILE A 193 13.00 -15.83 -5.70
N PRO A 194 11.79 -16.40 -5.64
CA PRO A 194 11.57 -17.80 -5.29
C PRO A 194 12.18 -18.75 -6.32
N SER A 195 12.55 -19.95 -5.90
CA SER A 195 13.00 -21.04 -6.77
C SER A 195 11.82 -21.86 -7.32
N GLU A 196 12.08 -22.71 -8.33
CA GLU A 196 11.12 -23.72 -8.80
C GLU A 196 10.56 -24.62 -7.69
N ALA A 197 11.32 -24.86 -6.62
CA ALA A 197 10.86 -25.70 -5.51
C ALA A 197 9.85 -24.94 -4.64
N ASP A 198 10.16 -23.68 -4.31
CA ASP A 198 9.30 -22.78 -3.55
C ASP A 198 7.98 -22.57 -4.32
N MET A 199 8.07 -22.25 -5.62
CA MET A 199 6.93 -22.06 -6.54
C MET A 199 6.00 -23.28 -6.68
N LYS A 200 6.44 -24.49 -6.29
CA LYS A 200 5.62 -25.71 -6.27
C LYS A 200 5.10 -26.07 -4.87
N ALA A 201 5.61 -25.42 -3.83
CA ALA A 201 5.25 -25.66 -2.44
C ALA A 201 4.10 -24.74 -1.96
N GLU A 202 3.92 -23.56 -2.56
CA GLU A 202 2.96 -22.56 -2.09
C GLU A 202 2.18 -21.85 -3.22
N SER A 203 0.98 -21.37 -2.89
CA SER A 203 0.30 -20.27 -3.57
C SER A 203 1.00 -18.95 -3.24
N LEU A 204 2.24 -18.80 -3.71
CA LEU A 204 3.30 -17.96 -3.11
C LEU A 204 3.02 -16.44 -2.93
N PHE A 205 1.89 -15.93 -3.44
CA PHE A 205 1.44 -14.55 -3.27
C PHE A 205 -0.06 -14.48 -2.92
N ASP A 206 -0.52 -15.46 -2.14
CA ASP A 206 -1.72 -15.33 -1.31
C ASP A 206 -1.42 -14.28 -0.23
N VAL A 207 -1.92 -13.06 -0.46
CA VAL A 207 -1.67 -11.90 0.40
C VAL A 207 -2.20 -12.16 1.81
N ARG A 208 -3.34 -12.88 1.93
CA ARG A 208 -3.92 -13.22 3.23
C ARG A 208 -2.99 -14.14 4.01
N ARG A 209 -2.46 -15.21 3.40
CA ARG A 209 -1.50 -16.08 4.07
C ARG A 209 -0.22 -15.33 4.48
N TYR A 210 0.30 -14.44 3.63
CA TYR A 210 1.47 -13.63 3.98
C TYR A 210 1.22 -12.75 5.22
N LEU A 211 0.00 -12.26 5.40
CA LEU A 211 -0.41 -11.51 6.59
C LEU A 211 -0.67 -12.41 7.81
N GLU A 212 -1.27 -13.58 7.62
CA GLU A 212 -1.54 -14.56 8.69
C GLU A 212 -0.26 -15.23 9.24
N ASP A 213 0.81 -15.34 8.43
CA ASP A 213 2.14 -15.80 8.86
C ASP A 213 2.94 -14.73 9.63
N ALA A 214 2.46 -13.48 9.69
CA ALA A 214 3.03 -12.45 10.57
C ALA A 214 2.52 -12.61 12.00
N GLU A 215 3.42 -12.65 12.99
CA GLU A 215 3.04 -12.79 14.41
C GLU A 215 2.10 -11.64 14.84
N THR A 216 0.81 -11.95 15.00
CA THR A 216 -0.19 -10.98 15.48
C THR A 216 0.02 -10.69 16.96
N GLU A 217 0.67 -9.58 17.29
CA GLU A 217 0.45 -8.93 18.58
C GLU A 217 -1.01 -8.46 18.64
N GLU A 218 -1.85 -9.12 19.45
CA GLU A 218 -3.24 -8.74 19.64
C GLU A 218 -3.35 -7.26 20.08
N GLY A 219 -4.00 -6.42 19.28
CA GLY A 219 -4.48 -5.10 19.70
C GLY A 219 -3.80 -3.87 19.11
N GLN A 220 -2.96 -3.97 18.07
CA GLN A 220 -2.56 -2.78 17.31
C GLN A 220 -3.71 -2.23 16.47
N GLN A 221 -4.47 -1.29 17.04
CA GLN A 221 -5.31 -0.39 16.25
C GLN A 221 -4.39 0.53 15.42
N PRO A 222 -4.69 0.79 14.14
CA PRO A 222 -3.96 1.78 13.35
C PRO A 222 -4.07 3.16 14.01
N THR A 223 -2.95 3.84 14.16
CA THR A 223 -2.88 5.12 14.87
C THR A 223 -3.51 6.23 14.03
N THR A 224 -4.77 6.56 14.30
CA THR A 224 -5.43 7.75 13.74
C THR A 224 -4.93 9.03 14.43
N ASN A 225 -3.63 9.33 14.30
CA ASN A 225 -3.05 10.58 14.77
C ASN A 225 -3.24 11.65 13.69
N GLY A 226 -4.33 12.41 13.82
CA GLY A 226 -4.38 13.74 13.23
C GLY A 226 -3.29 14.61 13.85
N ASP A 227 -2.60 15.39 13.01
CA ASP A 227 -1.47 16.25 13.38
C ASP A 227 -1.77 17.09 14.63
N ASN A 228 -1.12 16.76 15.75
CA ASN A 228 -1.11 17.56 16.97
C ASN A 228 0.28 17.48 17.62
N ASN A 229 1.10 18.49 17.33
CA ASN A 229 2.32 18.75 18.10
C ASN A 229 1.95 19.11 19.54
N HIS A 230 2.33 18.31 20.53
CA HIS A 230 3.24 18.74 21.62
C HIS A 230 3.47 17.63 22.68
N GLU A 231 4.76 17.42 22.97
CA GLU A 231 5.41 17.04 24.24
C GLU A 231 4.80 15.95 25.18
N ASN A 232 5.67 15.00 25.52
CA ASN A 232 5.45 13.95 26.52
C ASN A 232 5.09 14.50 27.91
N ASP A 233 4.16 13.82 28.60
CA ASP A 233 4.38 13.53 30.02
C ASP A 233 3.73 12.21 30.46
N THR A 234 4.22 11.63 31.56
CA THR A 234 4.02 10.20 31.89
C THR A 234 3.04 9.99 33.05
N LYS A 235 2.04 9.07 32.94
CA LYS A 235 1.72 7.99 33.93
C LYS A 235 0.30 7.34 33.86
N THR A 236 0.31 6.00 33.95
CA THR A 236 -0.64 5.06 34.61
C THR A 236 -2.17 5.08 34.35
N SER A 237 -2.61 4.03 33.65
CA SER A 237 -3.81 3.17 33.85
C SER A 237 -4.74 3.40 35.06
N THR A 238 -6.08 3.38 34.83
CA THR A 238 -7.04 2.47 35.50
C THR A 238 -8.46 2.52 34.88
N ALA A 239 -9.35 1.60 35.29
CA ALA A 239 -10.66 1.29 34.70
C ALA A 239 -11.75 1.15 35.82
N ILE A 240 -13.08 1.22 35.61
CA ILE A 240 -13.92 1.28 34.39
C ILE A 240 -15.33 1.85 34.72
N ALA A 241 -16.00 2.54 33.76
CA ALA A 241 -17.48 2.75 33.64
C ALA A 241 -18.28 3.48 34.78
N PRO A 242 -19.58 3.85 34.59
CA PRO A 242 -20.22 4.52 33.45
C PRO A 242 -21.22 5.66 33.82
N LYS A 243 -21.80 6.30 32.77
CA LYS A 243 -23.03 7.15 32.71
C LYS A 243 -23.01 8.67 32.96
N ASP A 244 -22.01 9.27 33.62
CA ASP A 244 -21.96 10.75 33.75
C ASP A 244 -21.23 11.46 32.59
N GLY A 245 -20.72 10.68 31.63
CA GLY A 245 -19.87 11.17 30.54
C GLY A 245 -20.54 12.18 29.59
N LEU A 246 -21.76 11.89 29.13
CA LEU A 246 -22.40 12.69 28.07
C LEU A 246 -22.69 14.13 28.51
N SER A 247 -23.29 14.32 29.70
CA SER A 247 -23.58 15.68 30.21
C SER A 247 -22.29 16.48 30.45
N THR A 248 -21.26 15.81 30.98
CA THR A 248 -19.92 16.42 31.17
C THR A 248 -19.26 16.80 29.83
N GLN A 249 -19.39 15.95 28.80
CA GLN A 249 -18.88 16.22 27.46
C GLN A 249 -19.62 17.37 26.78
N LEU A 250 -20.94 17.46 26.95
CA LEU A 250 -21.74 18.56 26.38
C LEU A 250 -21.49 19.89 27.09
N GLN A 251 -21.21 19.88 28.41
CA GLN A 251 -20.74 21.07 29.11
C GLN A 251 -19.35 21.50 28.64
N ALA A 252 -18.39 20.57 28.52
CA ALA A 252 -17.06 20.87 28.00
C ALA A 252 -17.09 21.39 26.56
N LEU A 253 -18.00 20.87 25.71
CA LEU A 253 -18.21 21.35 24.34
C LEU A 253 -18.83 22.75 24.31
N ALA A 254 -19.83 23.01 25.15
CA ALA A 254 -20.42 24.35 25.31
C ALA A 254 -19.36 25.37 25.76
N ASP A 255 -18.54 25.03 26.75
CA ASP A 255 -17.46 25.88 27.25
C ASP A 255 -16.40 26.14 26.17
N ALA A 256 -16.04 25.13 25.37
CA ALA A 256 -15.11 25.28 24.25
C ALA A 256 -15.65 26.18 23.13
N ILE A 257 -16.93 26.02 22.76
CA ILE A 257 -17.61 26.89 21.78
C ILE A 257 -17.62 28.33 22.26
N ASN A 258 -18.03 28.56 23.52
CA ASN A 258 -18.10 29.90 24.10
C ASN A 258 -16.72 30.56 24.28
N LYS A 259 -15.68 29.76 24.54
CA LYS A 259 -14.28 30.22 24.60
C LYS A 259 -13.74 30.63 23.21
N GLY A 260 -14.21 29.99 22.14
CA GLY A 260 -13.93 30.40 20.76
C GLY A 260 -14.79 31.58 20.27
N ALA A 261 -16.00 31.75 20.80
CA ALA A 261 -16.95 32.79 20.38
C ALA A 261 -16.63 34.22 20.87
N LEU A 262 -15.49 34.45 21.53
CA LEU A 262 -15.09 35.76 22.07
C LEU A 262 -14.93 36.88 21.00
N GLU A 263 -14.91 36.54 19.71
CA GLU A 263 -14.80 37.50 18.60
C GLU A 263 -16.13 37.79 17.87
N LEU A 264 -17.22 37.07 18.18
CA LEU A 264 -18.52 37.22 17.53
C LEU A 264 -19.61 37.33 18.60
N GLN A 265 -20.26 38.50 18.71
CA GLN A 265 -21.26 38.85 19.73
C GLN A 265 -22.59 38.04 19.62
N SER A 266 -22.51 36.73 19.84
CA SER A 266 -23.64 35.79 19.89
C SER A 266 -23.93 35.34 21.32
N ALA A 267 -25.17 34.94 21.58
CA ALA A 267 -25.54 34.38 22.89
C ALA A 267 -24.77 33.07 23.16
N PRO A 268 -24.32 32.82 24.40
CA PRO A 268 -23.54 31.63 24.73
C PRO A 268 -24.38 30.36 24.56
N VAL A 269 -23.80 29.35 23.91
CA VAL A 269 -24.41 28.02 23.73
C VAL A 269 -24.36 27.26 25.05
N THR A 270 -25.45 26.60 25.43
CA THR A 270 -25.51 25.79 26.67
C THR A 270 -25.50 24.29 26.37
N ALA A 271 -25.10 23.47 27.34
CA ALA A 271 -25.18 22.02 27.24
C ALA A 271 -26.61 21.54 26.92
N ALA A 272 -27.63 22.18 27.49
CA ALA A 272 -29.04 21.87 27.27
C ALA A 272 -29.54 22.21 25.86
N ASP A 273 -28.85 23.09 25.12
CA ASP A 273 -29.17 23.36 23.71
C ASP A 273 -28.52 22.33 22.80
N LEU A 274 -27.33 21.82 23.17
CA LEU A 274 -26.67 20.71 22.49
C LEU A 274 -27.41 19.38 22.74
N GLU A 275 -27.94 19.13 23.94
CA GLU A 275 -28.78 17.96 24.25
C GLU A 275 -30.01 17.87 23.32
N LYS A 276 -30.65 19.01 22.98
CA LYS A 276 -31.80 19.04 22.06
C LYS A 276 -31.44 18.74 20.61
N LEU A 277 -30.17 18.89 20.21
CA LEU A 277 -29.70 18.56 18.86
C LEU A 277 -29.39 17.06 18.68
N ILE A 278 -29.14 16.34 19.78
CA ILE A 278 -28.83 14.91 19.79
C ILE A 278 -29.98 14.03 20.29
N ALA A 279 -31.01 14.63 20.89
CA ALA A 279 -32.25 13.93 21.22
C ALA A 279 -32.99 13.53 19.94
N PRO A 280 -33.39 12.26 19.75
CA PRO A 280 -34.21 11.87 18.61
C PRO A 280 -35.60 12.52 18.70
N ASN A 281 -36.08 13.06 17.58
CA ASN A 281 -37.47 13.50 17.40
C ASN A 281 -38.41 12.30 17.20
#